data_AF-A0A2E6AR00-F1
#
_entry.id   AF-A0A2E6AR00-F1
#
_cell.length_a   1.000
_cell.length_b   1.000
_cell.length_c   1.000
_cell.angle_alpha   90.00
_cell.angle_beta   90.00
_cell.angle_gamma   90.00
#
_symmetry.space_group_name_H-M   'P 1'
#
loop_
_entity.id
_entity.type
_entity.pdbx_description
1 polymer ?
#
loop_
_entity_poly.entity_id
_entity_poly.type
_entity_poly.pdbx_seq_one_letter_code
_entity_poly.pdbx_strand_id
1 'polypeptide(L)'
;MANYRFKVGATVMCNFGEQGWKLGRIVALNYRETTWAEDIFVPYQVLLDDNYTLIYVPEDNDRYCREATVEDVRILKRPDALADIESEIIDVGQYKSDSKENKLSCDNDPKESTYERYRKGRCHCCNDCPKDWSYVELYSEHYRCTLRNDLKITRHEFNLGKFKLGDEINFSLSEDLAGKSGFMQNPTLVRLPPGINFSDDASLRGKVHFDPHRESEYSVGFVAVSTVEWNNKDVGIIRLEINFDIVGNNPGKNFDIKSFEKTQTKARSQAVNILKKLNRTWDLWENQSLSNRAVCDGMIAELKSLRELCEDHPRLDNGRWWAHLGGFHMNVHKLLENTLFECELYLGYALTFGDDYVRYYAEQNLNGCYQKRLLETARFMWYDGIEYILQNDWENAISTFREAALKKDGWGWAVNHGDIWIAEAVATILQGVDTGPNSGNPKDLIWIDEAEKLLEKASKRANESGVFDAEGHPWIREVISSLKGYKDIISNNSDLTDWINEFMIRTIFWCSQVLTGVAPFPPKCRERLADESTLIEKLPSHNALY
;
A
#
# COMPACT_ATOMS: atom_id res chain seq x y z
N MET A 1 -7.67 -15.45 -40.19
CA MET A 1 -6.58 -15.34 -39.19
C MET A 1 -7.24 -15.21 -37.84
N ALA A 2 -6.83 -16.00 -36.84
CA ALA A 2 -7.33 -15.83 -35.48
C ALA A 2 -6.96 -14.41 -34.99
N ASN A 3 -7.93 -13.67 -34.47
CA ASN A 3 -7.72 -12.31 -34.00
C ASN A 3 -7.36 -12.37 -32.51
N TYR A 4 -6.07 -12.59 -32.23
CA TYR A 4 -5.55 -12.60 -30.86
C TYR A 4 -5.45 -11.19 -30.29
N ARG A 5 -5.58 -11.07 -28.96
CA ARG A 5 -5.54 -9.77 -28.25
C ARG A 5 -4.22 -9.02 -28.41
N PHE A 6 -3.11 -9.75 -28.48
CA PHE A 6 -1.78 -9.16 -28.51
C PHE A 6 -1.04 -9.39 -29.83
N LYS A 7 -0.14 -8.46 -30.18
CA LYS A 7 0.71 -8.52 -31.38
C LYS A 7 2.14 -8.90 -31.02
N VAL A 8 2.91 -9.35 -32.01
CA VAL A 8 4.37 -9.50 -31.88
C VAL A 8 4.97 -8.17 -31.42
N GLY A 9 5.83 -8.22 -30.41
CA GLY A 9 6.44 -7.07 -29.75
C GLY A 9 5.69 -6.58 -28.50
N ALA A 10 4.45 -7.02 -28.25
CA ALA A 10 3.71 -6.61 -27.05
C ALA A 10 4.37 -7.13 -25.77
N THR A 11 4.47 -6.26 -24.76
CA THR A 11 4.92 -6.61 -23.42
C THR A 11 3.75 -7.17 -22.62
N VAL A 12 3.92 -8.37 -22.08
CA VAL A 12 2.87 -9.12 -21.40
C VAL A 12 3.36 -9.71 -20.09
N MET A 13 2.42 -9.98 -19.19
CA MET A 13 2.64 -10.82 -18.01
C MET A 13 2.12 -12.22 -18.31
N CYS A 14 2.92 -13.23 -18.02
CA CYS A 14 2.61 -14.65 -18.21
C CYS A 14 2.48 -15.36 -16.85
N ASN A 15 1.42 -16.13 -16.65
CA ASN A 15 1.12 -16.80 -15.39
C ASN A 15 1.82 -18.17 -15.29
N PHE A 16 2.64 -18.37 -14.26
CA PHE A 16 3.33 -19.64 -13.95
C PHE A 16 2.75 -20.32 -12.69
N GLY A 17 1.52 -19.99 -12.31
CA GLY A 17 0.85 -20.56 -11.14
C GLY A 17 1.57 -20.19 -9.85
N GLU A 18 2.08 -21.19 -9.13
CA GLU A 18 2.78 -20.98 -7.86
C GLU A 18 4.09 -20.19 -7.97
N GLN A 19 4.68 -20.12 -9.17
CA GLN A 19 5.87 -19.30 -9.45
C GLN A 19 5.51 -17.84 -9.79
N GLY A 20 4.22 -17.49 -9.77
CA GLY A 20 3.75 -16.13 -9.98
C GLY A 20 3.73 -15.71 -11.45
N TRP A 21 3.69 -14.41 -11.68
CA TRP A 21 3.66 -13.82 -13.01
C TRP A 21 5.05 -13.39 -13.45
N LYS A 22 5.38 -13.63 -14.71
CA LYS A 22 6.65 -13.22 -15.31
C LYS A 22 6.42 -12.28 -16.48
N LEU A 23 7.25 -11.24 -16.56
CA LEU A 23 7.26 -10.32 -17.68
C LEU A 23 7.88 -10.99 -18.91
N GLY A 24 7.34 -10.70 -20.08
CA GLY A 24 7.95 -11.11 -21.33
C GLY A 24 7.41 -10.34 -22.53
N ARG A 25 7.93 -10.68 -23.70
CA ARG A 25 7.57 -10.08 -24.98
C ARG A 25 7.07 -11.14 -25.96
N ILE A 26 5.95 -10.89 -26.61
CA ILE A 26 5.45 -11.78 -27.66
C ILE A 26 6.40 -11.74 -28.85
N VAL A 27 6.90 -12.90 -29.27
CA VAL A 27 7.83 -13.03 -30.41
C VAL A 27 7.21 -13.73 -31.62
N ALA A 28 6.15 -14.53 -31.43
CA ALA A 28 5.41 -15.16 -32.51
C ALA A 28 3.93 -15.36 -32.14
N LEU A 29 3.07 -15.41 -33.16
CA LEU A 29 1.64 -15.74 -33.06
C LEU A 29 1.36 -17.06 -33.76
N ASN A 30 0.33 -17.80 -33.33
CA ASN A 30 0.01 -19.15 -33.85
C ASN A 30 1.26 -20.05 -33.82
N TYR A 31 1.91 -20.11 -32.66
CA TYR A 31 3.14 -20.87 -32.49
C TYR A 31 2.85 -22.37 -32.46
N ARG A 32 3.82 -23.18 -32.92
CA ARG A 32 3.81 -24.63 -32.77
C ARG A 32 5.22 -25.16 -32.58
N GLU A 33 5.36 -26.21 -31.77
CA GLU A 33 6.58 -27.01 -31.76
C GLU A 33 6.61 -27.98 -32.95
N THR A 34 7.81 -28.32 -33.39
CA THR A 34 8.00 -29.29 -34.49
C THR A 34 7.54 -30.70 -34.11
N THR A 35 7.52 -31.02 -32.82
CA THR A 35 7.12 -32.33 -32.27
C THR A 35 5.61 -32.45 -32.01
N TRP A 36 4.84 -31.37 -32.12
CA TRP A 36 3.40 -31.39 -31.92
C TRP A 36 2.67 -31.90 -33.16
N ALA A 37 1.45 -32.43 -32.98
CA ALA A 37 0.58 -32.78 -34.09
C ALA A 37 0.29 -31.54 -34.97
N GLU A 38 0.07 -31.75 -36.26
CA GLU A 38 0.02 -30.67 -37.26
C GLU A 38 -1.06 -29.61 -37.00
N ASP A 39 -2.09 -29.97 -36.27
CA ASP A 39 -3.25 -29.15 -35.91
C ASP A 39 -3.15 -28.48 -34.54
N ILE A 40 -2.07 -28.72 -33.79
CA ILE A 40 -1.86 -28.13 -32.46
C ILE A 40 -1.06 -26.84 -32.59
N PHE A 41 -1.74 -25.73 -32.28
CA PHE A 41 -1.15 -24.40 -32.21
C PHE A 41 -1.52 -23.76 -30.88
N VAL A 42 -0.62 -22.90 -30.40
CA VAL A 42 -0.84 -22.03 -29.26
C VAL A 42 -0.83 -20.57 -29.70
N PRO A 43 -1.59 -19.69 -29.03
CA PRO A 43 -1.73 -18.30 -29.45
C PRO A 43 -0.41 -17.54 -29.56
N TYR A 44 0.47 -17.69 -28.57
CA TYR A 44 1.65 -16.87 -28.41
C TYR A 44 2.90 -17.69 -28.08
N GLN A 45 4.02 -17.34 -28.71
CA GLN A 45 5.34 -17.59 -28.17
C GLN A 45 5.84 -16.32 -27.49
N VAL A 46 6.36 -16.44 -26.27
CA VAL A 46 6.81 -15.31 -25.45
C VAL A 46 8.27 -15.53 -25.05
N LEU A 47 9.08 -14.50 -25.23
CA LEU A 47 10.44 -14.41 -24.70
C LEU A 47 10.37 -13.76 -23.32
N LEU A 48 10.78 -14.48 -22.27
CA LEU A 48 10.81 -13.94 -20.91
C LEU A 48 11.91 -12.89 -20.76
N ASP A 49 11.62 -11.83 -20.01
CA ASP A 49 12.53 -10.71 -19.82
C ASP A 49 13.67 -11.00 -18.82
N ASP A 50 13.47 -11.96 -17.91
CA ASP A 50 14.42 -12.26 -16.82
C ASP A 50 15.62 -13.08 -17.28
N ASN A 51 15.38 -14.11 -18.09
CA ASN A 51 16.38 -15.08 -18.49
C ASN A 51 16.39 -15.38 -20.00
N TYR A 52 15.64 -14.62 -20.79
CA TYR A 52 15.52 -14.80 -22.24
C TYR A 52 15.07 -16.20 -22.67
N THR A 53 14.36 -16.92 -21.79
CA THR A 53 13.78 -18.23 -22.12
C THR A 53 12.52 -18.05 -22.97
N LEU A 54 12.36 -18.88 -24.00
CA LEU A 54 11.15 -18.95 -24.79
C LEU A 54 10.13 -19.87 -24.11
N ILE A 55 8.92 -19.36 -23.92
CA ILE A 55 7.76 -20.13 -23.47
C ILE A 55 6.62 -19.99 -24.48
N TYR A 56 5.56 -20.75 -24.27
CA TYR A 56 4.31 -20.58 -24.99
C TYR A 56 3.14 -20.39 -24.05
N VAL A 57 2.15 -19.61 -24.48
CA VAL A 57 0.92 -19.35 -23.73
C VAL A 57 -0.16 -20.31 -24.23
N PRO A 58 -0.75 -21.18 -23.37
CA PRO A 58 -1.70 -22.20 -23.84
C PRO A 58 -2.98 -21.64 -24.48
N GLU A 59 -3.51 -20.55 -23.92
CA GLU A 59 -4.77 -19.95 -24.36
C GLU A 59 -4.71 -18.42 -24.31
N ASP A 60 -5.42 -17.74 -25.22
CA ASP A 60 -5.52 -16.28 -25.24
C ASP A 60 -6.55 -15.80 -24.22
N ASN A 61 -6.18 -15.91 -22.94
CA ASN A 61 -7.03 -15.59 -21.80
C ASN A 61 -6.18 -14.90 -20.72
N ASP A 62 -6.76 -13.91 -20.05
CA ASP A 62 -6.14 -13.21 -18.90
C ASP A 62 -5.72 -14.14 -17.76
N ARG A 63 -6.19 -15.38 -17.70
CA ARG A 63 -5.69 -16.39 -16.75
C ARG A 63 -4.26 -16.84 -17.05
N TYR A 64 -3.84 -16.81 -18.31
CA TYR A 64 -2.52 -17.27 -18.75
C TYR A 64 -1.62 -16.13 -19.19
N CYS A 65 -2.19 -15.10 -19.83
CA CYS A 65 -1.44 -13.98 -20.37
C CYS A 65 -2.30 -12.71 -20.36
N ARG A 66 -1.77 -11.63 -19.80
CA ARG A 66 -2.40 -10.31 -19.74
C ARG A 66 -1.42 -9.22 -20.15
N GLU A 67 -1.94 -8.04 -20.47
CA GLU A 67 -1.10 -6.87 -20.69
C GLU A 67 -0.32 -6.53 -19.41
N ALA A 68 0.96 -6.18 -19.56
CA ALA A 68 1.76 -5.69 -18.45
C ALA A 68 1.38 -4.25 -18.14
N THR A 69 1.02 -3.97 -16.89
CA THR A 69 0.79 -2.60 -16.43
C THR A 69 2.11 -1.88 -16.22
N VAL A 70 2.08 -0.53 -16.16
CA VAL A 70 3.27 0.26 -15.82
C VAL A 70 3.82 -0.14 -14.45
N GLU A 71 2.93 -0.43 -13.50
CA GLU A 71 3.26 -0.95 -12.18
C GLU A 71 3.95 -2.32 -12.25
N ASP A 72 3.48 -3.26 -13.07
CA ASP A 72 4.14 -4.56 -13.23
C ASP A 72 5.58 -4.41 -13.71
N VAL A 73 5.78 -3.54 -14.71
CA VAL A 73 7.11 -3.25 -15.25
C VAL A 73 8.01 -2.64 -14.19
N ARG A 74 7.53 -1.66 -13.41
CA ARG A 74 8.31 -1.08 -12.31
C ARG A 74 8.69 -2.12 -11.26
N ILE A 75 7.74 -2.93 -10.79
CA ILE A 75 7.98 -3.96 -9.76
C ILE A 75 9.07 -4.93 -10.21
N LEU A 76 9.06 -5.34 -11.48
CA LEU A 76 9.98 -6.35 -12.02
C LEU A 76 11.29 -5.78 -12.58
N LYS A 77 11.39 -4.47 -12.87
CA LYS A 77 12.59 -3.86 -13.48
C LYS A 77 13.45 -3.02 -12.54
N ARG A 78 12.92 -2.58 -11.39
CA ARG A 78 13.72 -1.86 -10.38
C ARG A 78 13.58 -2.52 -9.02
N PRO A 79 14.61 -2.50 -8.15
CA PRO A 79 14.63 -3.24 -6.88
C PRO A 79 13.72 -2.65 -5.78
N ASP A 80 13.32 -1.38 -5.88
CA ASP A 80 12.33 -0.72 -5.02
C ASP A 80 11.94 0.67 -5.57
N ALA A 81 11.01 1.34 -4.89
CA ALA A 81 10.46 2.62 -5.32
C ALA A 81 11.43 3.81 -5.31
N LEU A 82 12.53 3.72 -4.56
CA LEU A 82 13.56 4.77 -4.45
C LEU A 82 14.74 4.53 -5.38
N ALA A 83 14.87 3.31 -5.93
CA ALA A 83 15.86 3.01 -6.95
C ALA A 83 15.58 3.79 -8.23
N ASP A 84 16.66 4.14 -8.94
CA ASP A 84 16.53 4.73 -10.28
C ASP A 84 15.87 3.76 -11.24
N ILE A 85 15.19 4.34 -12.23
CA ILE A 85 14.53 3.61 -13.30
C ILE A 85 15.25 3.97 -14.60
N GLU A 86 15.72 2.95 -15.33
CA GLU A 86 16.40 3.17 -16.59
C GLU A 86 15.49 3.94 -17.56
N SER A 87 16.01 5.05 -18.09
CA SER A 87 15.25 6.09 -18.80
C SER A 87 14.50 5.61 -20.04
N GLU A 88 14.89 4.47 -20.62
CA GLU A 88 14.27 3.94 -21.85
C GLU A 88 12.88 3.33 -21.63
N ILE A 89 12.46 3.14 -20.36
CA ILE A 89 11.21 2.44 -20.01
C ILE A 89 10.05 3.41 -19.73
N ILE A 90 10.28 4.73 -19.64
CA ILE A 90 9.25 5.70 -19.24
C ILE A 90 9.00 6.77 -20.30
N ASP A 91 7.99 6.54 -21.13
CA ASP A 91 7.15 7.61 -21.71
C ASP A 91 5.67 7.42 -21.37
N VAL A 92 5.38 6.81 -20.21
CA VAL A 92 3.99 6.46 -19.85
C VAL A 92 3.67 6.88 -18.42
N GLY A 93 2.93 7.97 -18.32
CA GLY A 93 2.28 8.41 -17.09
C GLY A 93 3.21 9.12 -16.12
N GLN A 94 3.75 10.28 -16.52
CA GLN A 94 4.15 11.29 -15.54
C GLN A 94 2.92 11.55 -14.66
N TYR A 95 2.98 11.12 -13.40
CA TYR A 95 2.12 11.69 -12.38
C TYR A 95 2.46 13.17 -12.36
N LYS A 96 1.61 13.99 -12.97
CA LYS A 96 1.72 15.44 -12.82
C LYS A 96 1.48 15.68 -11.34
N SER A 97 2.56 15.98 -10.62
CA SER A 97 2.47 16.69 -9.36
C SER A 97 1.62 17.93 -9.65
N ASP A 98 0.35 17.91 -9.26
CA ASP A 98 -0.39 19.14 -9.07
C ASP A 98 0.44 19.89 -8.05
N SER A 99 1.14 20.92 -8.52
CA SER A 99 2.21 21.67 -7.86
C SER A 99 1.76 22.35 -6.56
N LYS A 100 1.35 21.56 -5.58
CA LYS A 100 1.12 21.98 -4.21
C LYS A 100 2.44 21.79 -3.49
N GLU A 101 2.89 22.84 -2.81
CA GLU A 101 3.99 22.74 -1.86
C GLU A 101 3.81 21.52 -0.97
N ASN A 102 4.91 20.81 -0.71
CA ASN A 102 4.91 19.64 0.16
C ASN A 102 4.33 20.02 1.54
N LYS A 103 3.22 19.37 1.93
CA LYS A 103 2.51 19.61 3.20
C LYS A 103 3.00 18.71 4.35
N LEU A 104 4.04 17.91 4.14
CA LEU A 104 4.64 17.05 5.17
C LEU A 104 5.14 17.88 6.37
N SER A 105 5.03 17.34 7.58
CA SER A 105 5.50 17.97 8.81
C SER A 105 5.87 16.89 9.83
N CYS A 106 7.00 17.10 10.51
CA CYS A 106 7.45 16.27 11.63
C CYS A 106 7.28 16.99 12.98
N ASP A 107 6.50 18.07 13.02
CA ASP A 107 6.22 18.78 14.27
C ASP A 107 5.28 17.95 15.12
N ASN A 108 5.70 17.64 16.34
CA ASN A 108 4.93 16.82 17.26
C ASN A 108 3.90 17.70 17.98
N ASP A 109 2.61 17.53 17.69
CA ASP A 109 1.57 17.90 18.65
C ASP A 109 1.64 16.87 19.81
N PRO A 110 1.90 17.29 21.06
CA PRO A 110 2.02 16.37 22.20
C PRO A 110 0.73 15.59 22.51
N LYS A 111 -0.42 15.99 21.95
CA LYS A 111 -1.70 15.28 22.12
C LYS A 111 -1.96 14.23 21.05
N GLU A 112 -1.14 14.16 20.00
CA GLU A 112 -1.36 13.28 18.87
C GLU A 112 -0.53 12.01 18.95
N SER A 113 -1.17 10.88 18.68
CA SER A 113 -0.45 9.66 18.37
C SER A 113 0.31 9.83 17.05
N THR A 114 1.63 9.64 17.07
CA THR A 114 2.52 9.68 15.90
C THR A 114 2.04 8.81 14.73
N TYR A 115 1.20 7.81 15.02
CA TYR A 115 0.81 6.77 14.08
C TYR A 115 -0.55 7.01 13.41
N GLU A 116 -1.30 8.04 13.82
CA GLU A 116 -2.56 8.42 13.17
C GLU A 116 -2.35 9.48 12.07
N ARG A 117 -1.11 9.95 11.91
CA ARG A 117 -0.72 11.03 11.01
C ARG A 117 -1.06 10.80 9.53
N TYR A 118 -1.04 9.55 9.06
CA TYR A 118 -1.46 9.23 7.68
C TYR A 118 -2.93 9.52 7.41
N ARG A 119 -3.74 9.69 8.47
CA ARG A 119 -5.17 10.00 8.40
C ARG A 119 -5.44 11.48 8.10
N LYS A 120 -4.42 12.35 8.25
CA LYS A 120 -4.52 13.80 7.99
C LYS A 120 -4.52 14.18 6.51
N GLY A 121 -4.22 13.25 5.62
CA GLY A 121 -4.23 13.49 4.17
C GLY A 121 -3.20 14.48 3.64
N ARG A 122 -2.22 14.90 4.48
CA ARG A 122 -1.11 15.81 4.09
C ARG A 122 -0.17 15.15 3.09
N CYS A 123 0.10 13.86 3.28
CA CYS A 123 0.48 12.97 2.21
C CYS A 123 -0.78 12.26 1.70
N HIS A 124 -0.84 11.94 0.40
CA HIS A 124 -1.98 11.26 -0.20
C HIS A 124 -2.42 9.99 0.57
N CYS A 125 -1.47 9.25 1.19
CA CYS A 125 -1.74 8.06 2.00
C CYS A 125 -0.66 7.70 3.04
N CYS A 126 0.42 8.48 3.18
CA CYS A 126 1.55 8.10 4.04
C CYS A 126 1.52 8.88 5.34
N ASN A 127 2.31 8.45 6.33
CA ASN A 127 2.60 9.26 7.50
C ASN A 127 3.09 10.63 7.02
N ASP A 128 2.66 11.71 7.68
CA ASP A 128 3.04 13.06 7.26
C ASP A 128 4.43 13.48 7.75
N CYS A 129 5.06 12.67 8.62
CA CYS A 129 6.45 12.80 8.97
C CYS A 129 7.31 11.73 8.27
N PRO A 130 8.20 12.11 7.33
CA PRO A 130 9.08 11.15 6.65
C PRO A 130 9.99 10.33 7.57
N LYS A 131 10.31 10.84 8.76
CA LYS A 131 11.10 10.11 9.78
C LYS A 131 10.37 8.90 10.35
N ASP A 132 9.04 8.90 10.24
CA ASP A 132 8.17 7.82 10.71
C ASP A 132 7.70 6.92 9.56
N TRP A 133 8.21 7.13 8.33
CA TRP A 133 7.89 6.25 7.21
C TRP A 133 8.37 4.83 7.45
N SER A 134 7.52 3.88 7.15
CA SER A 134 7.76 2.44 7.21
C SER A 134 8.44 1.91 5.94
N TYR A 135 8.82 0.63 5.95
CA TYR A 135 9.33 -0.07 4.75
C TYR A 135 8.40 0.08 3.54
N VAL A 136 7.07 0.02 3.71
CA VAL A 136 6.14 0.14 2.57
C VAL A 136 6.15 1.54 1.99
N GLU A 137 6.21 2.56 2.84
CA GLU A 137 6.19 3.96 2.40
C GLU A 137 7.47 4.36 1.67
N LEU A 138 8.59 3.78 2.09
CA LEU A 138 9.88 3.97 1.44
C LEU A 138 10.00 3.12 0.16
N TYR A 139 9.72 1.82 0.21
CA TYR A 139 10.16 0.88 -0.82
C TYR A 139 9.06 0.41 -1.79
N SER A 140 7.77 0.57 -1.46
CA SER A 140 6.68 0.02 -2.30
C SER A 140 6.37 0.85 -3.54
N GLU A 141 6.20 0.15 -4.66
CA GLU A 141 5.73 0.68 -5.95
C GLU A 141 4.29 1.21 -5.91
N HIS A 142 3.49 0.82 -4.91
CA HIS A 142 2.13 1.30 -4.74
C HIS A 142 2.07 2.59 -3.92
N TYR A 143 2.93 2.73 -2.90
CA TYR A 143 2.95 3.88 -1.99
C TYR A 143 3.71 5.07 -2.57
N ARG A 144 4.93 4.86 -3.08
CA ARG A 144 5.74 5.90 -3.76
C ARG A 144 5.72 7.26 -3.04
N CYS A 145 5.83 7.27 -1.70
CA CYS A 145 5.61 8.48 -0.90
C CYS A 145 6.56 9.61 -1.28
N THR A 146 7.84 9.29 -1.51
CA THR A 146 8.86 10.23 -1.99
C THR A 146 8.45 10.92 -3.28
N LEU A 147 8.07 10.15 -4.31
CA LEU A 147 7.66 10.67 -5.62
C LEU A 147 6.38 11.53 -5.50
N ARG A 148 5.40 11.09 -4.71
CA ARG A 148 4.11 11.78 -4.56
C ARG A 148 4.20 13.10 -3.79
N ASN A 149 5.23 13.26 -2.96
CA ASN A 149 5.48 14.50 -2.21
C ASN A 149 6.62 15.33 -2.81
N ASP A 150 7.06 15.01 -4.03
CA ASP A 150 8.12 15.73 -4.76
C ASP A 150 9.41 15.87 -3.92
N LEU A 151 9.77 14.80 -3.20
CA LEU A 151 10.98 14.78 -2.38
C LEU A 151 12.20 14.38 -3.22
N LYS A 152 13.27 15.17 -3.09
CA LYS A 152 14.57 14.84 -3.70
C LYS A 152 15.15 13.57 -3.09
N ILE A 153 15.78 12.75 -3.94
CA ILE A 153 16.59 11.61 -3.52
C ILE A 153 18.05 11.91 -3.87
N THR A 154 18.95 11.83 -2.89
CA THR A 154 20.40 11.82 -3.09
C THR A 154 20.90 10.39 -2.92
N ARG A 155 21.55 9.86 -3.95
CA ARG A 155 22.02 8.47 -4.00
C ARG A 155 23.51 8.38 -3.82
N HIS A 156 23.94 7.39 -3.04
CA HIS A 156 25.34 7.04 -2.88
C HIS A 156 25.49 5.53 -3.06
N GLU A 157 26.26 5.15 -4.07
CA GLU A 157 26.54 3.76 -4.40
C GLU A 157 28.00 3.42 -4.10
N PHE A 158 28.22 2.30 -3.41
CA PHE A 158 29.53 1.81 -3.04
C PHE A 158 29.65 0.34 -3.41
N ASN A 159 30.69 0.00 -4.17
CA ASN A 159 31.07 -1.39 -4.41
C ASN A 159 32.32 -1.72 -3.58
N LEU A 160 32.17 -2.59 -2.57
CA LEU A 160 33.26 -2.95 -1.65
C LEU A 160 34.12 -4.12 -2.18
N GLY A 161 33.81 -4.65 -3.37
CA GLY A 161 34.55 -5.73 -4.01
C GLY A 161 34.12 -7.11 -3.54
N LYS A 162 35.10 -8.00 -3.32
CA LYS A 162 34.87 -9.41 -3.00
C LYS A 162 35.46 -9.76 -1.65
N PHE A 163 34.72 -10.51 -0.85
CA PHE A 163 35.13 -10.99 0.47
C PHE A 163 34.99 -12.52 0.58
N LYS A 164 35.80 -13.10 1.47
CA LYS A 164 35.76 -14.51 1.86
C LYS A 164 35.32 -14.63 3.32
N LEU A 165 35.00 -15.86 3.72
CA LEU A 165 34.75 -16.18 5.13
C LEU A 165 35.97 -15.79 5.99
N GLY A 166 35.72 -15.03 7.06
CA GLY A 166 36.72 -14.53 7.99
C GLY A 166 37.29 -13.15 7.66
N ASP A 167 37.06 -12.63 6.45
CA ASP A 167 37.52 -11.29 6.08
C ASP A 167 36.78 -10.23 6.93
N GLU A 168 37.50 -9.16 7.28
CA GLU A 168 36.94 -8.00 7.99
C GLU A 168 36.42 -6.97 6.99
N ILE A 169 35.16 -6.57 7.20
CA ILE A 169 34.58 -5.40 6.56
C ILE A 169 34.66 -4.26 7.57
N ASN A 170 35.25 -3.14 7.16
CA ASN A 170 35.27 -1.88 7.92
C ASN A 170 35.04 -0.72 6.96
N PHE A 171 33.76 -0.48 6.68
CA PHE A 171 33.31 0.60 5.81
C PHE A 171 32.66 1.71 6.63
N SER A 172 32.97 2.95 6.26
CA SER A 172 32.36 4.17 6.78
C SER A 172 32.28 5.21 5.67
N LEU A 173 31.28 6.08 5.73
CA LEU A 173 31.16 7.21 4.80
C LEU A 173 32.35 8.16 4.88
N SER A 174 32.64 8.85 3.78
CA SER A 174 33.67 9.90 3.71
C SER A 174 33.29 11.14 4.53
N GLU A 175 34.26 12.00 4.85
CA GLU A 175 34.08 13.20 5.68
C GLU A 175 32.95 14.13 5.18
N ASP A 176 32.73 14.25 3.87
CA ASP A 176 31.66 15.09 3.29
C ASP A 176 30.22 14.59 3.56
N LEU A 177 30.08 13.31 3.95
CA LEU A 177 28.84 12.71 4.40
C LEU A 177 28.89 12.31 5.88
N ALA A 178 30.03 12.54 6.54
CA ALA A 178 30.21 12.23 7.95
C ALA A 178 29.30 13.12 8.80
N GLY A 179 28.65 12.52 9.80
CA GLY A 179 27.70 13.19 10.69
C GLY A 179 26.23 13.06 10.28
N LYS A 180 25.93 12.43 9.15
CA LYS A 180 24.56 12.07 8.79
C LYS A 180 24.14 10.77 9.49
N SER A 181 22.99 10.80 10.16
CA SER A 181 22.41 9.69 10.93
C SER A 181 21.03 9.28 10.40
N GLY A 182 20.34 8.37 11.10
CA GLY A 182 18.98 7.94 10.76
C GLY A 182 18.92 6.84 9.70
N PHE A 183 20.03 6.16 9.41
CA PHE A 183 20.07 5.05 8.47
C PHE A 183 19.48 3.74 9.03
N MET A 184 19.23 3.67 10.35
CA MET A 184 18.54 2.55 11.00
C MET A 184 17.01 2.64 10.91
N GLN A 185 16.44 3.64 10.23
CA GLN A 185 14.99 3.77 10.08
C GLN A 185 14.36 2.51 9.44
N ASN A 186 14.85 2.09 8.26
CA ASN A 186 14.37 0.88 7.56
C ASN A 186 15.46 0.22 6.66
N PRO A 187 16.62 -0.20 7.19
CA PRO A 187 17.67 -0.85 6.41
C PRO A 187 17.33 -2.29 5.98
N THR A 188 17.88 -2.76 4.85
CA THR A 188 17.69 -4.15 4.39
C THR A 188 18.63 -5.14 5.09
N LEU A 189 18.61 -5.17 6.43
CA LEU A 189 19.57 -5.92 7.25
C LEU A 189 19.62 -7.41 6.95
N VAL A 190 18.48 -8.01 6.57
CA VAL A 190 18.37 -9.44 6.23
C VAL A 190 19.23 -9.88 5.04
N ARG A 191 19.71 -8.91 4.25
CA ARG A 191 20.60 -9.15 3.11
C ARG A 191 22.06 -9.28 3.52
N LEU A 192 22.44 -8.75 4.69
CA LEU A 192 23.82 -8.83 5.18
C LEU A 192 24.17 -10.28 5.58
N PRO A 193 25.42 -10.72 5.32
CA PRO A 193 25.89 -12.00 5.80
C PRO A 193 26.01 -11.99 7.34
N PRO A 194 25.96 -13.17 8.00
CA PRO A 194 26.17 -13.25 9.44
C PRO A 194 27.55 -12.67 9.83
N GLY A 195 27.61 -12.04 11.01
CA GLY A 195 28.83 -11.43 11.55
C GLY A 195 29.12 -9.99 11.09
N ILE A 196 28.36 -9.47 10.13
CA ILE A 196 28.42 -8.06 9.69
C ILE A 196 27.29 -7.25 10.33
N ASN A 197 27.64 -6.11 10.91
CA ASN A 197 26.71 -5.18 11.55
C ASN A 197 26.67 -3.85 10.80
N PHE A 198 25.49 -3.26 10.74
CA PHE A 198 25.27 -1.91 10.22
C PHE A 198 24.83 -0.99 11.36
N SER A 199 25.27 0.26 11.33
CA SER A 199 25.00 1.26 12.36
C SER A 199 24.31 2.49 11.78
N ASP A 200 23.69 3.27 12.66
CA ASP A 200 22.89 4.45 12.27
C ASP A 200 23.70 5.58 11.61
N ASP A 201 25.03 5.56 11.78
CA ASP A 201 26.00 6.44 11.13
C ASP A 201 26.43 5.95 9.73
N ALA A 202 25.70 4.99 9.16
CA ALA A 202 25.99 4.32 7.90
C ALA A 202 27.31 3.53 7.87
N SER A 203 27.89 3.18 9.02
CA SER A 203 29.05 2.28 9.06
C SER A 203 28.65 0.81 8.97
N LEU A 204 29.46 0.03 8.24
CA LEU A 204 29.32 -1.41 8.07
C LEU A 204 30.58 -2.09 8.60
N ARG A 205 30.46 -2.88 9.67
CA ARG A 205 31.59 -3.45 10.40
C ARG A 205 31.37 -4.89 10.81
N GLY A 206 32.41 -5.71 10.71
CA GLY A 206 32.40 -7.07 11.26
C GLY A 206 33.21 -8.06 10.45
N LYS A 207 33.08 -9.35 10.79
CA LYS A 207 33.70 -10.46 10.05
C LYS A 207 32.65 -11.22 9.28
N VAL A 208 32.94 -11.55 8.03
CA VAL A 208 32.05 -12.37 7.21
C VAL A 208 32.03 -13.79 7.75
N HIS A 209 30.89 -14.26 8.23
CA HIS A 209 30.68 -15.64 8.65
C HIS A 209 29.91 -16.46 7.60
N PHE A 210 29.95 -17.78 7.78
CA PHE A 210 29.23 -18.71 6.90
C PHE A 210 27.72 -18.44 6.95
N ASP A 211 27.12 -18.28 5.77
CA ASP A 211 25.69 -18.09 5.61
C ASP A 211 25.04 -19.38 5.08
N PRO A 212 24.32 -20.15 5.91
CA PRO A 212 23.72 -21.41 5.48
C PRO A 212 22.50 -21.23 4.58
N HIS A 213 22.00 -20.01 4.38
CA HIS A 213 20.85 -19.70 3.53
C HIS A 213 21.25 -19.30 2.09
N ARG A 214 22.54 -19.17 1.81
CA ARG A 214 23.06 -18.70 0.52
C ARG A 214 23.95 -19.76 -0.12
N GLU A 215 24.12 -19.64 -1.43
CA GLU A 215 25.01 -20.51 -2.22
C GLU A 215 26.50 -20.28 -1.88
N SER A 216 27.39 -21.05 -2.49
CA SER A 216 28.84 -20.95 -2.28
C SER A 216 29.43 -19.60 -2.74
N GLU A 217 28.75 -18.94 -3.67
CA GLU A 217 29.05 -17.59 -4.13
C GLU A 217 27.75 -16.82 -4.25
N TYR A 218 27.70 -15.59 -3.76
CA TYR A 218 26.50 -14.75 -3.85
C TYR A 218 26.85 -13.27 -3.74
N SER A 219 26.02 -12.43 -4.36
CA SER A 219 26.12 -10.98 -4.25
C SER A 219 25.23 -10.46 -3.12
N VAL A 220 25.72 -9.44 -2.42
CA VAL A 220 25.00 -8.71 -1.37
C VAL A 220 24.71 -7.32 -1.91
N GLY A 221 23.42 -7.02 -2.11
CA GLY A 221 22.93 -5.68 -2.42
C GLY A 221 22.20 -5.08 -1.22
N PHE A 222 22.93 -4.40 -0.35
CA PHE A 222 22.42 -3.78 0.87
C PHE A 222 21.97 -2.35 0.64
N VAL A 223 20.80 -1.99 1.16
CA VAL A 223 20.21 -0.66 1.05
C VAL A 223 19.88 -0.13 2.44
N ALA A 224 20.22 1.14 2.67
CA ALA A 224 19.76 1.89 3.84
C ALA A 224 19.29 3.29 3.40
N VAL A 225 18.31 3.83 4.11
CA VAL A 225 17.73 5.14 3.80
C VAL A 225 17.73 5.99 5.05
N SER A 226 18.18 7.23 4.90
CA SER A 226 17.99 8.28 5.91
C SER A 226 17.04 9.33 5.38
N THR A 227 16.01 9.61 6.17
CA THR A 227 15.06 10.71 5.91
C THR A 227 15.36 11.94 6.76
N VAL A 228 16.45 11.98 7.54
CA VAL A 228 16.71 13.08 8.48
C VAL A 228 16.71 14.46 7.79
N GLU A 229 17.27 14.52 6.59
CA GLU A 229 17.42 15.73 5.76
C GLU A 229 16.30 15.87 4.70
N TRP A 230 15.15 15.20 4.88
CA TRP A 230 14.07 15.16 3.88
C TRP A 230 13.59 16.56 3.42
N ASN A 231 13.63 17.55 4.31
CA ASN A 231 13.19 18.92 4.07
C ASN A 231 14.29 19.83 3.48
N ASN A 232 15.53 19.36 3.45
CA ASN A 232 16.65 20.08 2.86
C ASN A 232 16.61 19.90 1.33
N LYS A 233 16.26 20.95 0.59
CA LYS A 233 16.09 20.87 -0.88
C LYS A 233 17.36 20.46 -1.64
N ASP A 234 18.54 20.69 -1.05
CA ASP A 234 19.81 20.32 -1.65
C ASP A 234 20.18 18.86 -1.39
N VAL A 235 19.63 18.24 -0.33
CA VAL A 235 19.96 16.88 0.10
C VAL A 235 18.77 15.93 -0.08
N GLY A 236 17.64 16.23 0.56
CA GLY A 236 16.45 15.39 0.56
C GLY A 236 16.66 14.05 1.27
N ILE A 237 15.99 13.02 0.77
CA ILE A 237 16.15 11.65 1.26
C ILE A 237 17.47 11.08 0.76
N ILE A 238 18.24 10.48 1.66
CA ILE A 238 19.52 9.88 1.32
C ILE A 238 19.34 8.38 1.19
N ARG A 239 19.67 7.84 0.03
CA ARG A 239 19.69 6.41 -0.26
C ARG A 239 21.13 5.94 -0.38
N LEU A 240 21.49 4.98 0.47
CA LEU A 240 22.79 4.33 0.49
C LEU A 240 22.65 2.94 -0.10
N GLU A 241 23.46 2.64 -1.12
CA GLU A 241 23.53 1.35 -1.80
C GLU A 241 24.94 0.79 -1.64
N ILE A 242 25.06 -0.35 -0.96
CA ILE A 242 26.34 -1.02 -0.72
C ILE A 242 26.28 -2.41 -1.35
N ASN A 243 27.15 -2.63 -2.33
CA ASN A 243 27.25 -3.85 -3.10
C ASN A 243 28.60 -4.54 -2.83
N PHE A 244 28.59 -5.86 -2.64
CA PHE A 244 29.80 -6.68 -2.58
C PHE A 244 29.49 -8.16 -2.82
N ASP A 245 30.48 -8.94 -3.23
CA ASP A 245 30.34 -10.38 -3.43
C ASP A 245 30.98 -11.17 -2.29
N ILE A 246 30.32 -12.25 -1.89
CA ILE A 246 30.91 -13.27 -1.04
C ILE A 246 31.33 -14.46 -1.91
N VAL A 247 32.58 -14.86 -1.81
CA VAL A 247 33.13 -16.02 -2.50
C VAL A 247 33.62 -17.08 -1.50
N GLY A 248 33.35 -18.34 -1.80
CA GLY A 248 33.77 -19.45 -0.94
C GLY A 248 32.97 -19.57 0.36
N ASN A 249 31.68 -19.27 0.33
CA ASN A 249 30.71 -19.51 1.41
C ASN A 249 30.45 -21.02 1.59
N ASN A 250 31.48 -21.75 1.99
CA ASN A 250 31.41 -23.18 2.21
C ASN A 250 31.27 -23.47 3.70
N PRO A 251 30.47 -24.49 4.08
CA PRO A 251 30.28 -24.86 5.48
C PRO A 251 31.61 -25.29 6.10
N GLY A 252 31.88 -24.78 7.30
CA GLY A 252 33.02 -25.24 8.11
C GLY A 252 32.85 -26.70 8.55
N LYS A 253 33.94 -27.35 8.95
CA LYS A 253 33.94 -28.77 9.40
C LYS A 253 32.96 -29.09 10.53
N ASN A 254 32.55 -28.08 11.29
CA ASN A 254 31.69 -28.21 12.47
C ASN A 254 30.21 -27.92 12.16
N PHE A 255 29.88 -27.49 10.94
CA PHE A 255 28.50 -27.19 10.57
C PHE A 255 27.78 -28.45 10.08
N ASP A 256 26.70 -28.84 10.76
CA ASP A 256 25.88 -29.98 10.37
C ASP A 256 24.81 -29.56 9.35
N ILE A 257 25.19 -29.64 8.06
CA ILE A 257 24.31 -29.35 6.92
C ILE A 257 23.02 -30.18 6.99
N LYS A 258 23.11 -31.46 7.34
CA LYS A 258 21.94 -32.36 7.35
C LYS A 258 20.95 -31.97 8.44
N SER A 259 21.45 -31.59 9.61
CA SER A 259 20.61 -31.09 10.70
C SER A 259 19.95 -29.76 10.34
N PHE A 260 20.69 -28.84 9.71
CA PHE A 260 20.16 -27.57 9.23
C PHE A 260 19.06 -27.78 8.17
N GLU A 261 19.32 -28.57 7.13
CA GLU A 261 18.34 -28.89 6.07
C GLU A 261 17.08 -29.56 6.63
N LYS A 262 17.23 -30.47 7.60
CA LYS A 262 16.10 -31.09 8.30
C LYS A 262 15.28 -30.06 9.07
N THR A 263 15.93 -29.09 9.71
CA THR A 263 15.26 -27.99 10.43
C THR A 263 14.50 -27.09 9.47
N GLN A 264 15.13 -26.66 8.37
CA GLN A 264 14.47 -25.85 7.33
C GLN A 264 13.28 -26.58 6.69
N THR A 265 13.42 -27.88 6.40
CA THR A 265 12.34 -28.71 5.83
C THR A 265 11.17 -28.87 6.79
N LYS A 266 11.44 -29.04 8.09
CA LYS A 266 10.40 -29.10 9.12
C LYS A 266 9.66 -27.76 9.22
N ALA A 267 10.40 -26.65 9.28
CA ALA A 267 9.82 -25.31 9.32
C ALA A 267 8.95 -25.03 8.09
N ARG A 268 9.43 -25.34 6.88
CA ARG A 268 8.68 -25.23 5.63
C ARG A 268 7.38 -26.04 5.66
N SER A 269 7.45 -27.28 6.12
CA SER A 269 6.27 -28.16 6.23
C SER A 269 5.24 -27.61 7.20
N GLN A 270 5.69 -27.03 8.32
CA GLN A 270 4.83 -26.34 9.28
C GLN A 270 4.16 -25.11 8.66
N ALA A 271 4.91 -24.26 7.95
CA ALA A 271 4.38 -23.09 7.29
C ALA A 271 3.31 -23.45 6.24
N VAL A 272 3.59 -24.44 5.39
CA VAL A 272 2.61 -24.95 4.40
C VAL A 272 1.34 -25.47 5.08
N ASN A 273 1.46 -26.17 6.20
CA ASN A 273 0.30 -26.66 6.93
C ASN A 273 -0.55 -25.51 7.52
N ILE A 274 0.10 -24.46 8.03
CA ILE A 274 -0.58 -23.27 8.51
C ILE A 274 -1.36 -22.61 7.37
N LEU A 275 -0.75 -22.43 6.19
CA LEU A 275 -1.46 -21.85 5.03
C LEU A 275 -2.66 -22.69 4.59
N LYS A 276 -2.55 -24.02 4.60
CA LYS A 276 -3.69 -24.91 4.29
C LYS A 276 -4.86 -24.69 5.24
N LYS A 277 -4.60 -24.47 6.53
CA LYS A 277 -5.65 -24.18 7.52
C LYS A 277 -6.24 -22.78 7.34
N LEU A 278 -5.41 -21.79 7.03
CA LEU A 278 -5.87 -20.43 6.72
C LEU A 278 -6.81 -20.44 5.51
N ASN A 279 -6.41 -21.07 4.41
CA ASN A 279 -7.24 -21.24 3.23
C ASN A 279 -8.54 -21.98 3.55
N ARG A 280 -8.47 -23.11 4.26
CA ARG A 280 -9.68 -23.84 4.67
C ARG A 280 -10.63 -22.97 5.50
N THR A 281 -10.10 -22.17 6.43
CA THR A 281 -10.92 -21.28 7.26
C THR A 281 -11.61 -20.21 6.43
N TRP A 282 -10.90 -19.66 5.43
CA TRP A 282 -11.44 -18.73 4.46
C TRP A 282 -12.50 -19.36 3.55
N ASP A 283 -12.26 -20.57 3.02
CA ASP A 283 -13.24 -21.29 2.19
C ASP A 283 -14.54 -21.56 2.95
N LEU A 284 -14.45 -21.87 4.25
CA LEU A 284 -15.63 -22.05 5.11
C LEU A 284 -16.41 -20.75 5.29
N TRP A 285 -15.74 -19.61 5.31
CA TRP A 285 -16.39 -18.30 5.31
C TRP A 285 -17.08 -18.00 3.99
N GLU A 286 -16.40 -18.20 2.86
CA GLU A 286 -16.98 -17.96 1.53
C GLU A 286 -18.22 -18.81 1.27
N ASN A 287 -18.22 -20.04 1.79
CA ASN A 287 -19.38 -20.94 1.76
C ASN A 287 -20.40 -20.67 2.88
N GLN A 288 -20.34 -19.50 3.54
CA GLN A 288 -21.27 -19.04 4.58
C GLN A 288 -21.43 -20.01 5.76
N SER A 289 -20.42 -20.87 6.00
CA SER A 289 -20.45 -21.89 7.05
C SER A 289 -19.91 -21.40 8.39
N LEU A 290 -19.17 -20.28 8.40
CA LEU A 290 -18.67 -19.63 9.61
C LEU A 290 -19.06 -18.15 9.62
N SER A 291 -19.32 -17.61 10.82
CA SER A 291 -19.51 -16.17 11.01
C SER A 291 -18.19 -15.41 10.91
N ASN A 292 -18.24 -14.11 10.59
CA ASN A 292 -17.05 -13.24 10.52
C ASN A 292 -16.17 -13.36 11.78
N ARG A 293 -16.79 -13.41 12.97
CA ARG A 293 -16.07 -13.54 14.24
C ARG A 293 -15.32 -14.85 14.36
N ALA A 294 -15.97 -15.98 14.08
CA ALA A 294 -15.34 -17.30 14.16
C ALA A 294 -14.17 -17.44 13.19
N VAL A 295 -14.30 -16.86 12.00
CA VAL A 295 -13.25 -16.83 10.97
C VAL A 295 -12.06 -16.00 11.43
N CYS A 296 -12.31 -14.79 11.97
CA CYS A 296 -11.26 -13.94 12.50
C CYS A 296 -10.51 -14.62 13.64
N ASP A 297 -11.22 -15.19 14.62
CA ASP A 297 -10.60 -15.88 15.76
C ASP A 297 -9.72 -17.06 15.30
N GLY A 298 -10.20 -17.86 14.34
CA GLY A 298 -9.45 -18.98 13.78
C GLY A 298 -8.23 -18.55 12.97
N MET A 299 -8.38 -17.55 12.09
CA MET A 299 -7.27 -17.05 11.28
C MET A 299 -6.20 -16.36 12.13
N ILE A 300 -6.58 -15.55 13.12
CA ILE A 300 -5.63 -14.86 14.02
C ILE A 300 -4.77 -15.87 14.78
N ALA A 301 -5.36 -16.98 15.24
CA ALA A 301 -4.61 -18.04 15.93
C ALA A 301 -3.54 -18.66 15.03
N GLU A 302 -3.90 -19.00 13.78
CA GLU A 302 -2.95 -19.58 12.83
C GLU A 302 -1.90 -18.55 12.34
N LEU A 303 -2.29 -17.28 12.16
CA LEU A 303 -1.37 -16.19 11.82
C LEU A 303 -0.36 -15.92 12.93
N LYS A 304 -0.78 -16.01 14.20
CA LYS A 304 0.14 -15.94 15.35
C LYS A 304 1.19 -17.05 15.27
N SER A 305 0.78 -18.29 14.98
CA SER A 305 1.72 -19.41 14.81
C SER A 305 2.65 -19.24 13.61
N LEU A 306 2.16 -18.65 12.50
CA LEU A 306 3.01 -18.34 11.36
C LEU A 306 4.03 -17.25 11.70
N ARG A 307 3.62 -16.22 12.46
CA ARG A 307 4.53 -15.17 12.91
C ARG A 307 5.63 -15.73 13.80
N GLU A 308 5.28 -16.53 14.82
CA GLU A 308 6.27 -17.19 15.69
C GLU A 308 7.28 -18.02 14.87
N LEU A 309 6.80 -18.75 13.86
CA LEU A 309 7.67 -19.49 12.95
C LEU A 309 8.59 -18.58 12.10
N CYS A 310 8.10 -17.43 11.67
CA CYS A 310 8.90 -16.45 10.92
C CYS A 310 9.91 -15.74 11.83
N GLU A 311 9.58 -15.49 13.09
CA GLU A 311 10.51 -14.95 14.10
C GLU A 311 11.65 -15.96 14.37
N ASP A 312 11.32 -17.26 14.50
CA ASP A 312 12.29 -18.34 14.70
C ASP A 312 13.15 -18.64 13.45
N HIS A 313 12.60 -18.40 12.26
CA HIS A 313 13.25 -18.72 10.98
C HIS A 313 13.09 -17.58 9.96
N PRO A 314 13.69 -16.40 10.21
CA PRO A 314 13.37 -15.17 9.48
C PRO A 314 13.74 -15.21 8.00
N ARG A 315 14.75 -16.02 7.63
CA ARG A 315 15.26 -16.16 6.26
C ARG A 315 14.78 -17.43 5.56
N LEU A 316 13.82 -18.16 6.15
CA LEU A 316 13.24 -19.34 5.53
C LEU A 316 12.65 -18.99 4.17
N ASP A 317 13.11 -19.68 3.13
CA ASP A 317 12.70 -19.48 1.73
C ASP A 317 12.76 -18.00 1.31
N ASN A 318 13.88 -17.32 1.61
CA ASN A 318 14.13 -15.91 1.29
C ASN A 318 13.06 -14.95 1.82
N GLY A 319 12.44 -15.27 2.97
CA GLY A 319 11.42 -14.42 3.59
C GLY A 319 10.03 -14.54 2.96
N ARG A 320 9.79 -15.52 2.08
CA ARG A 320 8.48 -15.81 1.48
C ARG A 320 7.34 -15.87 2.48
N TRP A 321 7.62 -16.38 3.69
CA TRP A 321 6.61 -16.56 4.73
C TRP A 321 6.18 -15.25 5.39
N TRP A 322 7.03 -14.22 5.42
CA TRP A 322 6.64 -12.86 5.84
C TRP A 322 5.63 -12.25 4.86
N ALA A 323 5.84 -12.46 3.56
CA ALA A 323 4.93 -11.98 2.55
C ALA A 323 3.55 -12.65 2.66
N HIS A 324 3.52 -13.98 2.88
CA HIS A 324 2.28 -14.71 3.18
C HIS A 324 1.61 -14.25 4.47
N LEU A 325 2.38 -14.04 5.54
CA LEU A 325 1.87 -13.55 6.82
C LEU A 325 1.13 -12.22 6.65
N GLY A 326 1.72 -11.26 5.92
CA GLY A 326 1.06 -9.99 5.62
C GLY A 326 -0.14 -10.13 4.68
N GLY A 327 -0.04 -10.96 3.64
CA GLY A 327 -1.13 -11.22 2.71
C GLY A 327 -2.38 -11.82 3.37
N PHE A 328 -2.22 -12.80 4.27
CA PHE A 328 -3.37 -13.40 4.97
C PHE A 328 -3.93 -12.51 6.09
N HIS A 329 -3.14 -11.63 6.71
CA HIS A 329 -3.71 -10.62 7.60
C HIS A 329 -4.74 -9.75 6.86
N MET A 330 -4.53 -9.45 5.56
CA MET A 330 -5.46 -8.64 4.77
C MET A 330 -6.88 -9.19 4.75
N ASN A 331 -7.03 -10.52 4.81
CA ASN A 331 -8.31 -11.22 4.90
C ASN A 331 -9.00 -10.97 6.26
N VAL A 332 -8.24 -11.04 7.36
CA VAL A 332 -8.75 -10.70 8.70
C VAL A 332 -9.21 -9.24 8.75
N HIS A 333 -8.40 -8.31 8.24
CA HIS A 333 -8.76 -6.88 8.20
C HIS A 333 -9.94 -6.58 7.27
N LYS A 334 -10.16 -7.40 6.24
CA LYS A 334 -11.36 -7.31 5.41
C LYS A 334 -12.63 -7.63 6.21
N LEU A 335 -12.58 -8.58 7.15
CA LEU A 335 -13.74 -8.99 7.96
C LEU A 335 -13.93 -8.17 9.23
N LEU A 336 -12.84 -7.69 9.81
CA LEU A 336 -12.87 -6.86 11.01
C LEU A 336 -13.17 -5.39 10.73
N GLU A 337 -13.13 -4.98 9.45
CA GLU A 337 -13.27 -3.58 9.07
C GLU A 337 -12.28 -2.70 9.84
N ASN A 338 -10.99 -3.10 9.88
CA ASN A 338 -10.00 -2.45 10.75
C ASN A 338 -8.59 -2.32 10.13
N THR A 339 -7.76 -1.48 10.77
CA THR A 339 -6.41 -0.98 10.39
C THR A 339 -5.46 -2.02 9.81
N LEU A 340 -4.75 -1.68 8.73
CA LEU A 340 -3.88 -2.59 7.96
C LEU A 340 -2.44 -2.74 8.46
N PHE A 341 -2.15 -2.23 9.65
CA PHE A 341 -0.77 -2.02 10.08
C PHE A 341 0.06 -3.30 10.05
N GLU A 342 -0.46 -4.41 10.54
CA GLU A 342 0.20 -5.72 10.51
C GLU A 342 0.51 -6.17 9.07
N CYS A 343 -0.43 -5.96 8.14
CA CYS A 343 -0.22 -6.30 6.73
C CYS A 343 0.96 -5.53 6.17
N GLU A 344 0.92 -4.20 6.34
CA GLU A 344 1.91 -3.28 5.81
C GLU A 344 3.28 -3.52 6.45
N LEU A 345 3.33 -3.77 7.76
CA LEU A 345 4.55 -4.10 8.48
C LEU A 345 5.23 -5.36 7.90
N TYR A 346 4.49 -6.46 7.79
CA TYR A 346 5.06 -7.73 7.33
C TYR A 346 5.38 -7.74 5.83
N LEU A 347 4.51 -7.14 5.00
CA LEU A 347 4.76 -7.00 3.57
C LEU A 347 5.94 -6.06 3.31
N GLY A 348 6.04 -4.96 4.05
CA GLY A 348 7.18 -4.05 3.99
C GLY A 348 8.49 -4.74 4.36
N TYR A 349 8.49 -5.53 5.44
CA TYR A 349 9.66 -6.34 5.79
C TYR A 349 10.00 -7.37 4.70
N ALA A 350 9.01 -7.97 4.04
CA ALA A 350 9.24 -8.89 2.92
C ALA A 350 9.95 -8.24 1.73
N LEU A 351 9.75 -6.93 1.46
CA LEU A 351 10.48 -6.19 0.41
C LEU A 351 12.00 -6.16 0.67
N THR A 352 12.44 -6.38 1.91
CA THR A 352 13.86 -6.28 2.29
C THR A 352 14.69 -7.50 1.90
N PHE A 353 14.10 -8.62 1.47
CA PHE A 353 14.86 -9.86 1.23
C PHE A 353 15.64 -9.89 -0.10
N GLY A 354 15.24 -9.04 -1.07
CA GLY A 354 15.92 -8.96 -2.38
C GLY A 354 15.64 -10.17 -3.28
N ASP A 355 14.54 -10.89 -3.05
CA ASP A 355 14.04 -11.97 -3.91
C ASP A 355 12.87 -11.44 -4.75
N ASP A 356 12.95 -11.59 -6.07
CA ASP A 356 11.99 -11.00 -7.01
C ASP A 356 10.59 -11.59 -6.86
N TYR A 357 10.48 -12.89 -6.57
CA TYR A 357 9.19 -13.54 -6.35
C TYR A 357 8.55 -13.04 -5.05
N VAL A 358 9.33 -12.98 -3.97
CA VAL A 358 8.84 -12.48 -2.67
C VAL A 358 8.40 -11.03 -2.79
N ARG A 359 9.18 -10.19 -3.48
CA ARG A 359 8.82 -8.79 -3.73
C ARG A 359 7.57 -8.67 -4.59
N TYR A 360 7.48 -9.38 -5.72
CA TYR A 360 6.29 -9.33 -6.56
C TYR A 360 5.04 -9.73 -5.76
N TYR A 361 5.10 -10.83 -5.00
CA TYR A 361 3.99 -11.25 -4.15
C TYR A 361 3.64 -10.19 -3.09
N ALA A 362 4.64 -9.57 -2.46
CA ALA A 362 4.42 -8.53 -1.48
C ALA A 362 3.72 -7.30 -2.11
N GLU A 363 4.20 -6.83 -3.27
CA GLU A 363 3.62 -5.69 -3.99
C GLU A 363 2.17 -5.95 -4.42
N GLN A 364 1.85 -7.15 -4.93
CA GLN A 364 0.46 -7.49 -5.28
C GLN A 364 -0.50 -7.35 -4.09
N ASN A 365 -0.06 -7.71 -2.88
CA ASN A 365 -0.85 -7.53 -1.66
C ASN A 365 -0.83 -6.08 -1.17
N LEU A 366 0.29 -5.37 -1.35
CA LEU A 366 0.41 -3.95 -1.00
C LEU A 366 -0.46 -3.05 -1.86
N ASN A 367 -0.80 -3.44 -3.09
CA ASN A 367 -1.82 -2.73 -3.86
C ASN A 367 -3.16 -2.68 -3.11
N GLY A 368 -3.62 -3.83 -2.61
CA GLY A 368 -4.84 -3.92 -1.81
C GLY A 368 -4.73 -3.15 -0.49
N CYS A 369 -3.57 -3.18 0.16
CA CYS A 369 -3.31 -2.41 1.38
C CYS A 369 -3.37 -0.90 1.10
N TYR A 370 -2.70 -0.45 0.05
CA TYR A 370 -2.67 0.94 -0.38
C TYR A 370 -4.07 1.48 -0.67
N GLN A 371 -4.90 0.75 -1.44
CA GLN A 371 -6.27 1.16 -1.74
C GLN A 371 -7.14 1.28 -0.48
N LYS A 372 -6.99 0.36 0.47
CA LYS A 372 -7.70 0.42 1.74
C LYS A 372 -7.19 1.56 2.63
N ARG A 373 -5.88 1.85 2.63
CA ARG A 373 -5.34 2.99 3.38
C ARG A 373 -5.87 4.31 2.84
N LEU A 374 -6.00 4.45 1.53
CA LEU A 374 -6.64 5.62 0.91
C LEU A 374 -8.09 5.79 1.38
N LEU A 375 -8.87 4.71 1.42
CA LEU A 375 -10.25 4.74 1.93
C LEU A 375 -10.32 5.09 3.42
N GLU A 376 -9.36 4.59 4.22
CA GLU A 376 -9.26 4.96 5.64
C GLU A 376 -8.95 6.45 5.78
N THR A 377 -7.95 6.97 5.08
CA THR A 377 -7.65 8.41 5.06
C THR A 377 -8.87 9.23 4.62
N ALA A 378 -9.59 8.82 3.57
CA ALA A 378 -10.81 9.50 3.12
C ALA A 378 -11.89 9.56 4.21
N ARG A 379 -12.05 8.48 4.99
CA ARG A 379 -12.99 8.40 6.11
C ARG A 379 -12.63 9.35 7.24
N PHE A 380 -11.36 9.41 7.63
CA PHE A 380 -10.94 10.31 8.71
C PHE A 380 -11.04 11.78 8.29
N MET A 381 -10.62 12.11 7.07
CA MET A 381 -10.85 13.45 6.52
C MET A 381 -12.34 13.80 6.45
N TRP A 382 -13.21 12.83 6.17
CA TRP A 382 -14.66 13.04 6.24
C TRP A 382 -15.13 13.35 7.67
N TYR A 383 -14.55 12.72 8.69
CA TYR A 383 -14.82 13.06 10.10
C TYR A 383 -14.32 14.46 10.45
N ASP A 384 -13.11 14.82 10.07
CA ASP A 384 -12.55 16.17 10.28
C ASP A 384 -13.42 17.24 9.60
N GLY A 385 -13.87 16.98 8.37
CA GLY A 385 -14.81 17.84 7.65
C GLY A 385 -16.15 18.01 8.36
N ILE A 386 -16.67 16.95 8.97
CA ILE A 386 -17.89 17.01 9.80
C ILE A 386 -17.65 17.83 11.07
N GLU A 387 -16.49 17.71 11.71
CA GLU A 387 -16.14 18.54 12.86
C GLU A 387 -16.09 20.02 12.48
N TYR A 388 -15.56 20.35 11.30
CA TYR A 388 -15.61 21.72 10.77
C TYR A 388 -17.05 22.20 10.53
N ILE A 389 -17.95 21.36 9.99
CA ILE A 389 -19.39 21.68 9.90
C ILE A 389 -19.95 22.02 11.30
N LEU A 390 -19.66 21.21 12.31
CA LEU A 390 -20.16 21.44 13.68
C LEU A 390 -19.61 22.71 14.33
N GLN A 391 -18.49 23.23 13.83
CA GLN A 391 -17.86 24.48 14.27
C GLN A 391 -18.30 25.70 13.43
N ASN A 392 -19.18 25.49 12.45
CA ASN A 392 -19.57 26.48 11.44
C ASN A 392 -18.43 26.98 10.54
N ASP A 393 -17.42 26.13 10.31
CA ASP A 393 -16.28 26.42 9.44
C ASP A 393 -16.46 25.77 8.06
N TRP A 394 -17.24 26.42 7.21
CA TRP A 394 -17.68 25.84 5.94
C TRP A 394 -16.55 25.71 4.91
N GLU A 395 -15.63 26.68 4.89
CA GLU A 395 -14.54 26.70 3.91
C GLU A 395 -13.58 25.52 4.14
N ASN A 396 -13.18 25.28 5.39
CA ASN A 396 -12.34 24.15 5.74
C ASN A 396 -13.07 22.82 5.58
N ALA A 397 -14.38 22.75 5.88
CA ALA A 397 -15.19 21.57 5.61
C ALA A 397 -15.19 21.20 4.11
N ILE A 398 -15.54 22.14 3.23
CA ILE A 398 -15.59 21.93 1.78
C ILE A 398 -14.23 21.51 1.23
N SER A 399 -13.16 22.23 1.62
CA SER A 399 -11.79 21.90 1.21
C SER A 399 -11.41 20.47 1.62
N THR A 400 -11.73 20.08 2.85
CA THR A 400 -11.43 18.75 3.39
C THR A 400 -12.21 17.65 2.67
N PHE A 401 -13.51 17.84 2.40
CA PHE A 401 -14.30 16.84 1.66
C PHE A 401 -13.82 16.65 0.23
N ARG A 402 -13.41 17.73 -0.45
CA ARG A 402 -12.80 17.64 -1.79
C ARG A 402 -11.52 16.81 -1.77
N GLU A 403 -10.65 17.06 -0.79
CA GLU A 403 -9.41 16.28 -0.64
C GLU A 403 -9.67 14.82 -0.22
N ALA A 404 -10.74 14.55 0.53
CA ALA A 404 -11.20 13.19 0.86
C ALA A 404 -11.74 12.47 -0.39
N ALA A 405 -12.52 13.14 -1.23
CA ALA A 405 -13.11 12.58 -2.45
C ALA A 405 -12.04 12.13 -3.46
N LEU A 406 -10.86 12.75 -3.48
CA LEU A 406 -9.73 12.35 -4.32
C LEU A 406 -9.07 11.03 -3.89
N LYS A 407 -9.36 10.53 -2.67
CA LYS A 407 -8.75 9.33 -2.09
C LYS A 407 -9.68 8.11 -2.13
N LYS A 408 -10.89 8.23 -2.68
CA LYS A 408 -11.94 7.20 -2.51
C LYS A 408 -11.92 6.04 -3.52
N ASP A 409 -10.99 6.00 -4.48
CA ASP A 409 -11.06 5.06 -5.62
C ASP A 409 -10.65 3.61 -5.27
N GLY A 410 -10.90 3.19 -4.03
CA GLY A 410 -10.65 1.84 -3.53
C GLY A 410 -11.92 1.00 -3.33
N TRP A 411 -11.72 -0.30 -3.12
CA TRP A 411 -12.76 -1.23 -2.68
C TRP A 411 -12.78 -1.30 -1.14
N GLY A 412 -13.89 -0.96 -0.48
CA GLY A 412 -13.99 -1.08 0.97
C GLY A 412 -15.22 -0.43 1.61
N TRP A 413 -15.23 -0.49 2.94
CA TRP A 413 -16.36 -0.30 3.85
C TRP A 413 -16.41 1.10 4.50
N ALA A 414 -15.39 1.95 4.28
CA ALA A 414 -15.13 3.13 5.11
C ALA A 414 -15.91 4.41 4.71
N VAL A 415 -16.01 4.71 3.41
CA VAL A 415 -16.74 5.86 2.84
C VAL A 415 -17.05 5.55 1.39
N ASN A 416 -18.21 4.96 1.11
CA ASN A 416 -18.43 4.37 -0.22
C ASN A 416 -19.83 4.53 -0.80
N HIS A 417 -20.74 5.17 -0.06
CA HIS A 417 -22.15 5.28 -0.43
C HIS A 417 -22.54 6.68 -0.88
N GLY A 418 -21.54 7.49 -1.22
CA GLY A 418 -21.70 8.88 -1.62
C GLY A 418 -21.56 9.88 -0.48
N ASP A 419 -21.25 9.40 0.72
CA ASP A 419 -21.25 10.14 1.99
C ASP A 419 -20.43 11.43 1.96
N ILE A 420 -19.23 11.38 1.36
CA ILE A 420 -18.34 12.54 1.23
C ILE A 420 -18.98 13.65 0.39
N TRP A 421 -19.64 13.30 -0.71
CA TRP A 421 -20.27 14.31 -1.57
C TRP A 421 -21.56 14.88 -0.97
N ILE A 422 -22.28 14.09 -0.16
CA ILE A 422 -23.40 14.61 0.63
C ILE A 422 -22.88 15.64 1.62
N ALA A 423 -21.79 15.32 2.32
CA ALA A 423 -21.14 16.21 3.28
C ALA A 423 -20.69 17.52 2.62
N GLU A 424 -20.03 17.42 1.46
CA GLU A 424 -19.61 18.56 0.66
C GLU A 424 -20.82 19.40 0.20
N ALA A 425 -21.89 18.76 -0.25
CA ALA A 425 -23.11 19.46 -0.66
C ALA A 425 -23.73 20.22 0.51
N VAL A 426 -23.85 19.60 1.69
CA VAL A 426 -24.38 20.24 2.90
C VAL A 426 -23.54 21.46 3.29
N ALA A 427 -22.21 21.32 3.35
CA ALA A 427 -21.32 22.44 3.66
C ALA A 427 -21.41 23.57 2.60
N THR A 428 -21.52 23.22 1.32
CA THR A 428 -21.71 24.16 0.20
C THR A 428 -23.03 24.92 0.33
N ILE A 429 -24.12 24.23 0.68
CA ILE A 429 -25.43 24.85 0.93
C ILE A 429 -25.33 25.83 2.11
N LEU A 430 -24.76 25.41 3.23
CA LEU A 430 -24.64 26.26 4.42
C LEU A 430 -23.77 27.50 4.17
N GLN A 431 -22.65 27.36 3.49
CA GLN A 431 -21.81 28.49 3.08
C GLN A 431 -22.56 29.45 2.17
N GLY A 432 -23.26 28.92 1.16
CA GLY A 432 -24.02 29.71 0.20
C GLY A 432 -25.17 30.48 0.85
N VAL A 433 -25.84 29.88 1.83
CA VAL A 433 -26.94 30.52 2.56
C VAL A 433 -26.45 31.56 3.56
N ASP A 434 -25.30 31.34 4.22
CA ASP A 434 -24.69 32.29 5.14
C ASP A 434 -24.17 33.55 4.41
N THR A 435 -23.67 33.37 3.19
CA THR A 435 -23.12 34.46 2.36
C THR A 435 -24.14 35.14 1.44
N GLY A 436 -25.23 34.44 1.08
CA GLY A 436 -26.14 34.80 -0.01
C GLY A 436 -27.41 35.64 0.25
N PRO A 437 -27.87 36.03 1.45
CA PRO A 437 -29.20 36.67 1.57
C PRO A 437 -29.32 38.09 0.97
N ASN A 438 -28.22 38.73 0.56
CA ASN A 438 -28.19 40.17 0.27
C ASN A 438 -27.85 40.58 -1.16
N SER A 439 -27.61 39.66 -2.10
CA SER A 439 -27.33 40.04 -3.49
C SER A 439 -28.23 39.32 -4.49
N GLY A 440 -28.90 40.10 -5.35
CA GLY A 440 -29.59 39.58 -6.53
C GLY A 440 -28.62 39.18 -7.64
N ASN A 441 -27.44 38.65 -7.30
CA ASN A 441 -26.36 38.38 -8.24
C ASN A 441 -26.41 36.89 -8.67
N PRO A 442 -26.39 36.58 -9.97
CA PRO A 442 -26.30 35.19 -10.46
C PRO A 442 -25.16 34.36 -9.85
N LYS A 443 -24.10 35.01 -9.33
CA LYS A 443 -23.03 34.33 -8.57
C LYS A 443 -23.52 33.66 -7.29
N ASP A 444 -24.60 34.14 -6.68
CA ASP A 444 -25.18 33.62 -5.44
C ASP A 444 -26.04 32.39 -5.68
N LEU A 445 -26.20 31.95 -6.93
CA LEU A 445 -26.88 30.71 -7.32
C LEU A 445 -25.91 29.65 -7.85
N ILE A 446 -24.61 29.96 -7.98
CA ILE A 446 -23.61 29.01 -8.49
C ILE A 446 -23.43 27.84 -7.51
N TRP A 447 -23.45 28.10 -6.21
CA TRP A 447 -23.31 27.07 -5.19
C TRP A 447 -24.48 26.07 -5.21
N ILE A 448 -25.66 26.48 -5.68
CA ILE A 448 -26.82 25.58 -5.84
C ILE A 448 -26.53 24.53 -6.91
N ASP A 449 -26.06 24.96 -8.09
CA ASP A 449 -25.68 24.05 -9.19
C ASP A 449 -24.54 23.12 -8.76
N GLU A 450 -23.59 23.63 -7.98
CA GLU A 450 -22.52 22.82 -7.40
C GLU A 450 -23.06 21.76 -6.42
N ALA A 451 -23.92 22.15 -5.48
CA ALA A 451 -24.56 21.24 -4.54
C ALA A 451 -25.41 20.18 -5.25
N GLU A 452 -26.16 20.55 -6.31
CA GLU A 452 -26.92 19.59 -7.12
C GLU A 452 -26.02 18.56 -7.81
N LYS A 453 -24.91 19.01 -8.42
CA LYS A 453 -23.92 18.09 -9.03
C LYS A 453 -23.30 17.14 -8.01
N LEU A 454 -23.05 17.60 -6.78
CA LEU A 454 -22.55 16.76 -5.70
C LEU A 454 -23.58 15.71 -5.27
N LEU A 455 -24.85 16.11 -5.12
CA LEU A 455 -25.95 15.21 -4.78
C LEU A 455 -26.23 14.19 -5.90
N GLU A 456 -26.10 14.57 -7.17
CA GLU A 456 -26.18 13.63 -8.30
C GLU A 456 -25.06 12.59 -8.26
N LYS A 457 -23.82 13.02 -7.98
CA LYS A 457 -22.68 12.09 -7.80
C LYS A 457 -22.91 11.13 -6.63
N ALA A 458 -23.37 11.66 -5.49
CA ALA A 458 -23.71 10.85 -4.33
C ALA A 458 -24.79 9.82 -4.66
N SER A 459 -25.87 10.24 -5.33
CA SER A 459 -27.00 9.41 -5.72
C SER A 459 -26.57 8.28 -6.64
N LYS A 460 -25.79 8.61 -7.67
CA LYS A 460 -25.22 7.63 -8.61
C LYS A 460 -24.39 6.59 -7.86
N ARG A 461 -23.52 7.01 -6.94
CA ARG A 461 -22.68 6.08 -6.17
C ARG A 461 -23.49 5.20 -5.23
N ALA A 462 -24.45 5.77 -4.51
CA ALA A 462 -25.34 5.01 -3.63
C ALA A 462 -26.07 3.90 -4.40
N ASN A 463 -26.60 4.23 -5.59
CA ASN A 463 -27.29 3.29 -6.46
C ASN A 463 -26.36 2.19 -7.00
N GLU A 464 -25.15 2.55 -7.44
CA GLU A 464 -24.14 1.58 -7.90
C GLU A 464 -23.70 0.61 -6.79
N SER A 465 -23.77 1.03 -5.52
CA SER A 465 -23.35 0.18 -4.40
C SER A 465 -24.29 -0.98 -4.10
N GLY A 466 -25.58 -0.87 -4.47
CA GLY A 466 -26.60 -1.89 -4.21
C GLY A 466 -26.91 -2.15 -2.72
N VAL A 467 -26.41 -1.30 -1.81
CA VAL A 467 -26.61 -1.45 -0.36
C VAL A 467 -27.98 -0.95 0.10
N PHE A 468 -28.51 0.08 -0.56
CA PHE A 468 -29.80 0.67 -0.25
C PHE A 468 -30.90 0.02 -1.08
N ASP A 469 -32.11 -0.01 -0.53
CA ASP A 469 -33.29 -0.47 -1.24
C ASP A 469 -33.77 0.59 -2.26
N ALA A 470 -34.97 0.38 -2.81
CA ALA A 470 -35.56 1.29 -3.79
C ALA A 470 -35.79 2.72 -3.24
N GLU A 471 -35.75 2.93 -1.92
CA GLU A 471 -35.87 4.26 -1.32
C GLU A 471 -34.55 5.04 -1.33
N GLY A 472 -33.43 4.37 -1.58
CA GLY A 472 -32.09 4.97 -1.71
C GLY A 472 -31.47 5.40 -0.38
N HIS A 473 -30.35 6.12 -0.45
CA HIS A 473 -29.66 6.61 0.74
C HIS A 473 -30.51 7.70 1.44
N PRO A 474 -30.92 7.52 2.72
CA PRO A 474 -31.92 8.36 3.37
C PRO A 474 -31.50 9.85 3.41
N TRP A 475 -30.24 10.11 3.71
CA TRP A 475 -29.70 11.47 3.78
C TRP A 475 -29.55 12.18 2.44
N ILE A 476 -29.33 11.46 1.33
CA ILE A 476 -29.29 12.07 -0.01
C ILE A 476 -30.66 12.66 -0.32
N ARG A 477 -31.72 11.87 -0.10
CA ARG A 477 -33.11 12.27 -0.35
C ARG A 477 -33.49 13.47 0.49
N GLU A 478 -33.11 13.47 1.77
CA GLU A 478 -33.39 14.57 2.68
C GLU A 478 -32.73 15.88 2.23
N VAL A 479 -31.45 15.86 1.89
CA VAL A 479 -30.73 17.07 1.43
C VAL A 479 -31.29 17.57 0.09
N ILE A 480 -31.64 16.68 -0.86
CA ILE A 480 -32.32 17.06 -2.10
C ILE A 480 -33.67 17.75 -1.81
N SER A 481 -34.46 17.20 -0.89
CA SER A 481 -35.76 17.76 -0.51
C SER A 481 -35.60 19.15 0.13
N SER A 482 -34.62 19.31 1.02
CA SER A 482 -34.32 20.59 1.67
C SER A 482 -33.86 21.64 0.67
N LEU A 483 -32.97 21.29 -0.27
CA LEU A 483 -32.51 22.20 -1.32
C LEU A 483 -33.64 22.62 -2.27
N LYS A 484 -34.58 21.72 -2.57
CA LYS A 484 -35.79 22.07 -3.31
C LYS A 484 -36.68 23.05 -2.52
N GLY A 485 -36.89 22.80 -1.23
CA GLY A 485 -37.63 23.70 -0.35
C GLY A 485 -37.01 25.11 -0.29
N TYR A 486 -35.69 25.19 -0.25
CA TYR A 486 -34.96 26.47 -0.35
C TYR A 486 -35.26 27.23 -1.64
N LYS A 487 -35.18 26.55 -2.79
CA LYS A 487 -35.51 27.14 -4.10
C LYS A 487 -36.95 27.65 -4.15
N ASP A 488 -37.88 26.90 -3.60
CA ASP A 488 -39.29 27.28 -3.53
C ASP A 488 -39.48 28.53 -2.65
N ILE A 489 -38.83 28.62 -1.49
CA ILE A 489 -38.89 29.78 -0.58
C ILE A 489 -38.33 31.04 -1.26
N ILE A 490 -37.16 30.93 -1.90
CA ILE A 490 -36.55 32.05 -2.65
C ILE A 490 -37.43 32.50 -3.80
N SER A 491 -38.00 31.57 -4.57
CA SER A 491 -38.88 31.92 -5.70
C SER A 491 -40.12 32.71 -5.26
N ASN A 492 -40.54 32.54 -4.01
CA ASN A 492 -41.68 33.21 -3.41
C ASN A 492 -41.31 34.46 -2.60
N ASN A 493 -40.02 34.84 -2.52
CA ASN A 493 -39.50 35.94 -1.69
C ASN A 493 -39.91 35.82 -0.20
N SER A 494 -39.96 34.60 0.31
CA SER A 494 -40.34 34.30 1.70
C SER A 494 -39.13 34.30 2.65
N ASP A 495 -39.38 34.43 3.96
CA ASP A 495 -38.35 34.37 4.99
C ASP A 495 -37.70 32.97 5.06
N LEU A 496 -36.38 32.93 5.16
CA LEU A 496 -35.55 31.73 5.21
C LEU A 496 -35.25 31.25 6.63
N THR A 497 -35.57 32.04 7.66
CA THR A 497 -35.16 31.80 9.05
C THR A 497 -35.55 30.40 9.56
N ASP A 498 -36.81 29.99 9.34
CA ASP A 498 -37.29 28.67 9.79
C ASP A 498 -36.61 27.53 9.04
N TRP A 499 -36.42 27.69 7.72
CA TRP A 499 -35.74 26.69 6.88
C TRP A 499 -34.27 26.50 7.29
N ILE A 500 -33.55 27.60 7.55
CA ILE A 500 -32.15 27.55 8.00
C ILE A 500 -32.05 26.81 9.33
N ASN A 501 -32.90 27.16 10.29
CA ASN A 501 -32.93 26.52 11.60
C ASN A 501 -33.22 25.02 11.49
N GLU A 502 -34.21 24.63 10.69
CA GLU A 502 -34.55 23.22 10.47
C GLU A 502 -33.38 22.48 9.80
N PHE A 503 -32.83 23.02 8.72
CA PHE A 503 -31.73 22.40 7.98
C PHE A 503 -30.48 22.23 8.84
N MET A 504 -30.16 23.21 9.70
CA MET A 504 -29.06 23.13 10.67
C MET A 504 -29.29 22.04 11.72
N ILE A 505 -30.49 21.97 12.31
CA ILE A 505 -30.82 20.93 13.31
C ILE A 505 -30.69 19.53 12.69
N ARG A 506 -31.20 19.35 11.47
CA ARG A 506 -31.11 18.09 10.73
C ARG A 506 -29.66 17.75 10.39
N THR A 507 -28.86 18.74 9.99
CA THR A 507 -27.42 18.57 9.74
C THR A 507 -26.68 18.12 11.00
N ILE A 508 -26.91 18.74 12.15
CA ILE A 508 -26.29 18.33 13.43
C ILE A 508 -26.68 16.90 13.79
N PHE A 509 -27.95 16.53 13.60
CA PHE A 509 -28.41 15.16 13.83
C PHE A 509 -27.70 14.17 12.90
N TRP A 510 -27.58 14.47 11.62
CA TRP A 510 -26.81 13.66 10.65
C TRP A 510 -25.35 13.49 11.07
N CYS A 511 -24.65 14.58 11.37
CA CYS A 511 -23.27 14.56 11.83
C CYS A 511 -23.11 13.65 13.05
N SER A 512 -24.05 13.70 14.00
CA SER A 512 -24.03 12.83 15.18
C SER A 512 -24.17 11.35 14.83
N GLN A 513 -25.01 10.98 13.84
CA GLN A 513 -25.14 9.60 13.37
C GLN A 513 -23.86 9.09 12.72
N VAL A 514 -23.22 9.93 11.89
CA VAL A 514 -21.94 9.59 11.25
C VAL A 514 -20.85 9.34 12.29
N LEU A 515 -20.65 10.27 13.22
CA LEU A 515 -19.60 10.19 14.24
C LEU A 515 -19.84 9.06 15.25
N THR A 516 -21.08 8.61 15.41
CA THR A 516 -21.42 7.46 16.26
C THR A 516 -21.37 6.12 15.52
N GLY A 517 -21.23 6.11 14.19
CA GLY A 517 -21.23 4.91 13.37
C GLY A 517 -22.59 4.20 13.34
N VAL A 518 -23.68 4.98 13.41
CA VAL A 518 -25.05 4.47 13.31
C VAL A 518 -25.37 4.20 11.84
N ALA A 519 -26.02 3.08 11.56
CA ALA A 519 -26.44 2.73 10.20
C ALA A 519 -27.15 3.91 9.50
N PRO A 520 -26.84 4.21 8.23
CA PRO A 520 -26.08 3.39 7.27
C PRO A 520 -24.56 3.59 7.30
N PHE A 521 -24.02 4.34 8.27
CA PHE A 521 -22.61 4.69 8.31
C PHE A 521 -21.74 3.57 8.91
N PRO A 522 -20.46 3.47 8.50
CA PRO A 522 -19.57 2.44 9.01
C PRO A 522 -19.38 2.53 10.53
N PRO A 523 -19.25 1.38 11.22
CA PRO A 523 -19.07 1.35 12.67
C PRO A 523 -17.75 2.03 13.07
N LYS A 524 -17.68 2.56 14.30
CA LYS A 524 -16.45 3.16 14.84
C LYS A 524 -15.25 2.23 14.66
N CYS A 525 -14.10 2.81 14.31
CA CYS A 525 -12.84 2.08 14.24
C CYS A 525 -12.61 1.35 15.57
N ARG A 526 -12.23 0.07 15.50
CA ARG A 526 -11.92 -0.73 16.69
C ARG A 526 -10.46 -0.52 17.06
N GLU A 527 -10.16 -0.59 18.36
CA GLU A 527 -8.77 -0.59 18.82
C GLU A 527 -7.98 -1.77 18.24
N ARG A 528 -6.67 -1.58 18.07
CA ARG A 528 -5.76 -2.64 17.65
C ARG A 528 -5.65 -3.70 18.75
N LEU A 529 -5.45 -4.95 18.36
CA LEU A 529 -5.25 -6.05 19.31
C LEU A 529 -3.87 -6.03 19.97
N ALA A 530 -2.86 -5.53 19.27
CA ALA A 530 -1.52 -5.30 19.78
C ALA A 530 -1.11 -3.85 19.49
N ASP A 531 -0.35 -3.25 20.39
CA ASP A 531 0.24 -1.95 20.16
C ASP A 531 1.35 -2.02 19.09
N GLU A 532 1.56 -0.90 18.41
CA GLU A 532 2.49 -0.77 17.29
C GLU A 532 3.95 -1.01 17.69
N SER A 533 4.40 -0.45 18.81
CA SER A 533 5.75 -0.64 19.34
C SER A 533 6.08 -2.12 19.53
N THR A 534 5.18 -2.89 20.15
CA THR A 534 5.35 -4.32 20.35
C THR A 534 5.48 -5.08 19.02
N LEU A 535 4.77 -4.67 17.97
CA LEU A 535 4.85 -5.33 16.66
C LEU A 535 6.18 -5.00 15.95
N ILE A 536 6.64 -3.75 16.04
CA ILE A 536 7.91 -3.32 15.45
C ILE A 536 9.10 -3.97 16.16
N GLU A 537 9.10 -4.01 17.49
CA GLU A 537 10.15 -4.64 18.30
C GLU A 537 10.32 -6.14 18.00
N LYS A 538 9.26 -6.80 17.52
CA LYS A 538 9.26 -8.22 17.16
C LYS A 538 9.77 -8.49 15.75
N LEU A 539 9.93 -7.46 14.91
CA LEU A 539 10.66 -7.66 13.67
C LEU A 539 12.12 -8.04 14.02
N PRO A 540 12.68 -9.08 13.40
CA PRO A 540 14.05 -9.51 13.69
C PRO A 540 15.01 -8.33 13.51
N SER A 541 15.60 -7.88 14.63
CA SER A 541 16.42 -6.68 14.65
C SER A 541 17.79 -6.88 14.01
N HIS A 542 18.30 -8.12 13.92
CA HIS A 542 19.54 -8.50 13.23
C HIS A 542 19.58 -10.02 13.00
N ASN A 543 20.56 -10.52 12.23
CA ASN A 543 20.90 -11.94 12.14
C ASN A 543 21.29 -12.47 13.53
N ALA A 544 20.33 -13.00 14.29
CA ALA A 544 20.59 -13.67 15.55
C ALA A 544 21.33 -14.99 15.28
N LEU A 545 22.65 -14.93 15.40
CA LEU A 545 23.60 -16.02 15.69
C LEU A 545 23.26 -17.40 15.08
N TYR A 546 23.85 -17.66 13.90
CA TYR A 546 24.35 -18.99 13.55
C TYR A 546 25.88 -18.97 13.54
#